data_AF-C6T8U9-F1
#
_entry.id   AF-C6T8U9-F1
#
_cell.length_a   1.000
_cell.length_b   1.000
_cell.length_c   1.000
_cell.angle_alpha   90.00
_cell.angle_beta   90.00
_cell.angle_gamma   90.00
#
_symmetry.space_group_name_H-M   'P 1'
#
loop_
_entity.id
_entity.type
_entity.pdbx_description
1 polymer ?
#
loop_
_entity_poly.entity_id
_entity_poly.type
_entity_poly.pdbx_seq_one_letter_code
_entity_poly.pdbx_strand_id
1 'polypeptide(L)'
;MMKMKLVKTLLLLLCVKLFCYAVIGAPQTCPANNEDKCGDSDEWKGEFFPDIPKIKYEGPSSKNVLSFKWYNAEEEILGKKMKDWLRFSVAFWHTFRGTGADPFGAPTKYWLWEDGTNSLNMAKRRMRANFEFISKLGVDFWCFHDRDIAPDGKTLEESNANLDEVVALAQELQTKAKKRVLWGTAQLFMHPRYMHGAATSSE
;
A
#
# COMPACT_ATOMS: atom_id res chain seq x y z
N MET A 1 -19.58 57.72 -12.39
CA MET A 1 -18.27 57.15 -11.98
C MET A 1 -18.33 56.04 -10.92
N MET A 2 -19.42 55.88 -10.14
CA MET A 2 -19.45 54.92 -9.01
C MET A 2 -19.74 53.46 -9.42
N LYS A 3 -20.53 53.22 -10.48
CA LYS A 3 -20.87 51.87 -10.97
C LYS A 3 -19.68 51.09 -11.55
N MET A 4 -18.71 51.78 -12.17
CA MET A 4 -17.53 51.16 -12.79
C MET A 4 -16.52 50.63 -11.77
N LYS A 5 -16.46 51.23 -10.58
CA LYS A 5 -15.61 50.74 -9.48
C LYS A 5 -16.18 49.46 -8.88
N LEU A 6 -17.51 49.40 -8.69
CA LEU A 6 -18.19 48.23 -8.09
C LEU A 6 -18.03 46.97 -8.96
N VAL A 7 -18.14 47.10 -10.28
CA VAL A 7 -17.95 45.97 -11.22
C VAL A 7 -16.51 45.46 -11.21
N LYS A 8 -15.51 46.36 -11.16
CA LYS A 8 -14.10 45.96 -11.04
C LYS A 8 -13.79 45.27 -9.72
N THR A 9 -14.37 45.73 -8.60
CA THR A 9 -14.19 45.10 -7.29
C THR A 9 -14.87 43.73 -7.21
N LEU A 10 -16.06 43.59 -7.81
CA LEU A 10 -16.77 42.30 -7.87
C LEU A 10 -16.04 41.29 -8.75
N LEU A 11 -15.49 41.73 -9.89
CA LEU A 11 -14.69 40.89 -10.78
C LEU A 11 -13.37 40.45 -10.12
N LEU A 12 -12.73 41.34 -9.36
CA LEU A 12 -11.51 41.02 -8.60
C LEU A 12 -11.80 40.00 -7.48
N LEU A 13 -12.93 40.14 -6.76
CA LEU A 13 -13.38 39.18 -5.75
C LEU A 13 -13.75 37.82 -6.34
N LEU A 14 -14.32 37.79 -7.56
CA LEU A 14 -14.60 36.54 -8.29
C LEU A 14 -13.30 35.85 -8.73
N CYS A 15 -12.32 36.61 -9.22
CA CYS A 15 -11.00 36.09 -9.60
C CYS A 15 -10.21 35.57 -8.39
N VAL A 16 -10.29 36.24 -7.23
CA VAL A 16 -9.67 35.77 -5.98
C VAL A 16 -10.36 34.50 -5.47
N LYS A 17 -11.69 34.39 -5.55
CA LYS A 17 -12.38 33.13 -5.23
C LYS A 17 -11.98 31.99 -6.17
N LEU A 18 -11.87 32.22 -7.49
CA LEU A 18 -11.38 31.21 -8.43
C LEU A 18 -9.93 30.78 -8.12
N PHE A 19 -9.08 31.72 -7.71
CA PHE A 19 -7.69 31.41 -7.31
C PHE A 19 -7.60 30.65 -5.99
N CYS A 20 -8.50 30.93 -5.03
CA CYS A 20 -8.54 30.21 -3.75
C CYS A 20 -9.09 28.77 -3.89
N TYR A 21 -9.98 28.50 -4.87
CA TYR A 21 -10.41 27.13 -5.16
C TYR A 21 -9.34 26.29 -5.88
N ALA A 22 -8.32 26.92 -6.47
CA ALA A 22 -7.23 26.20 -7.15
C ALA A 22 -6.12 25.70 -6.20
N VAL A 23 -6.20 25.98 -4.89
CA VAL A 23 -5.12 25.68 -3.92
C VAL A 23 -5.49 24.61 -2.90
N ILE A 24 -6.61 23.89 -3.07
CA ILE A 24 -6.93 22.72 -2.24
C ILE A 24 -7.28 21.53 -3.15
N GLY A 25 -6.23 20.88 -3.66
CA GLY A 25 -6.26 19.53 -4.22
C GLY A 25 -4.99 18.82 -3.77
N ALA A 26 -5.10 17.96 -2.76
CA ALA A 26 -4.01 17.17 -2.18
C ALA A 26 -3.41 16.17 -3.21
N PRO A 27 -2.23 15.56 -2.93
CA PRO A 27 -1.30 15.06 -3.95
C PRO A 27 -1.82 13.83 -4.72
N GLN A 28 -1.73 13.86 -6.05
CA GLN A 28 -1.80 12.67 -6.91
C GLN A 28 -0.51 11.88 -6.73
N THR A 29 -0.56 10.73 -6.06
CA THR A 29 0.65 9.92 -5.86
C THR A 29 0.89 9.01 -7.07
N CYS A 30 1.91 9.36 -7.87
CA CYS A 30 3.14 8.64 -8.32
C CYS A 30 3.92 9.67 -9.16
N PRO A 31 5.26 9.85 -9.05
CA PRO A 31 6.28 8.82 -9.33
C PRO A 31 7.47 8.79 -8.34
N ALA A 32 8.40 7.83 -8.49
CA ALA A 32 9.69 7.82 -7.75
C ALA A 32 10.84 8.55 -8.48
N ASN A 33 10.65 8.94 -9.76
CA ASN A 33 11.59 9.72 -10.55
C ASN A 33 10.86 10.85 -11.29
N ASN A 34 11.51 12.02 -11.40
CA ASN A 34 10.95 13.33 -11.74
C ASN A 34 10.39 13.55 -13.17
N GLU A 35 10.03 12.51 -13.93
CA GLU A 35 9.66 12.70 -15.36
C GLU A 35 8.32 12.14 -15.83
N ASP A 36 7.58 11.31 -15.06
CA ASP A 36 6.36 10.67 -15.59
C ASP A 36 5.11 10.81 -14.70
N LYS A 37 3.96 11.06 -15.35
CA LYS A 37 2.62 10.89 -14.76
C LYS A 37 2.40 9.43 -14.38
N CYS A 38 1.50 9.13 -13.43
CA CYS A 38 1.04 7.77 -13.15
C CYS A 38 0.64 7.08 -14.46
N GLY A 39 1.52 6.25 -15.02
CA GLY A 39 1.21 5.52 -16.23
C GLY A 39 0.14 4.48 -15.95
N ASP A 40 -0.85 4.38 -16.85
CA ASP A 40 -1.79 3.25 -16.90
C ASP A 40 -1.11 1.95 -17.36
N SER A 41 0.20 1.99 -17.64
CA SER A 41 0.97 0.81 -18.01
C SER A 41 1.25 -0.07 -16.80
N ASP A 42 1.05 -1.37 -16.95
CA ASP A 42 1.33 -2.42 -15.97
C ASP A 42 2.80 -2.48 -15.48
N GLU A 43 3.71 -1.70 -16.08
CA GLU A 43 5.14 -1.69 -15.78
C GLU A 43 5.55 -0.49 -14.92
N TRP A 44 5.67 -0.70 -13.60
CA TRP A 44 6.41 0.22 -12.73
C TRP A 44 7.91 0.08 -12.97
N LYS A 45 8.60 1.19 -13.27
CA LYS A 45 10.06 1.24 -13.44
C LYS A 45 10.71 1.93 -12.23
N GLY A 46 11.53 1.19 -11.48
CA GLY A 46 12.28 1.70 -10.33
C GLY A 46 12.00 0.92 -9.03
N GLU A 47 12.73 1.28 -7.97
CA GLU A 47 12.53 0.75 -6.62
C GLU A 47 11.53 1.62 -5.84
N PHE A 48 10.72 1.01 -4.98
CA PHE A 48 9.83 1.70 -4.03
C PHE A 48 10.58 2.22 -2.80
N PHE A 49 11.72 1.60 -2.45
CA PHE A 49 12.52 1.96 -1.29
C PHE A 49 14.01 2.15 -1.67
N PRO A 50 14.37 3.06 -2.59
CA PRO A 50 15.70 3.12 -3.20
C PRO A 50 16.85 3.29 -2.18
N ASP A 51 16.60 4.02 -1.10
CA ASP A 51 17.62 4.29 -0.07
C ASP A 51 17.71 3.20 1.02
N ILE A 52 16.87 2.16 0.92
CA ILE A 52 16.82 1.08 1.90
C ILE A 52 17.49 -0.16 1.31
N PRO A 53 18.70 -0.53 1.79
CA PRO A 53 19.33 -1.77 1.37
C PRO A 53 18.61 -2.96 2.02
N LYS A 54 18.98 -4.18 1.61
CA LYS A 54 18.58 -5.38 2.34
C LYS A 54 19.11 -5.31 3.78
N ILE A 55 18.21 -5.48 4.75
CA ILE A 55 18.52 -5.43 6.18
C ILE A 55 19.34 -6.66 6.55
N LYS A 56 20.50 -6.42 7.17
CA LYS A 56 21.47 -7.46 7.57
C LYS A 56 21.53 -7.59 9.08
N TYR A 57 21.96 -8.76 9.55
CA TYR A 57 22.36 -8.94 10.93
C TYR A 57 23.75 -8.35 11.18
N GLU A 58 23.90 -7.54 12.23
CA GLU A 58 25.17 -6.91 12.63
C GLU A 58 25.51 -7.12 14.13
N GLY A 59 24.65 -7.83 14.86
CA GLY A 59 24.86 -8.13 16.28
C GLY A 59 24.45 -7.02 17.26
N PRO A 60 24.47 -7.34 18.57
CA PRO A 60 23.80 -6.54 19.60
C PRO A 60 24.48 -5.21 19.90
N SER A 61 25.76 -5.05 19.54
CA SER A 61 26.50 -3.80 19.71
C SER A 61 26.33 -2.81 18.56
N SER A 62 25.74 -3.22 17.43
CA SER A 62 25.55 -2.36 16.26
C SER A 62 24.71 -1.12 16.59
N LYS A 63 25.14 0.02 16.07
CA LYS A 63 24.43 1.31 16.13
C LYS A 63 23.71 1.66 14.83
N ASN A 64 23.91 0.89 13.76
CA ASN A 64 23.20 1.09 12.50
C ASN A 64 21.70 0.86 12.75
N VAL A 65 20.83 1.82 12.46
CA VAL A 65 19.39 1.67 12.70
C VAL A 65 18.73 0.68 11.73
N LEU A 66 19.28 0.50 10.52
CA LEU A 66 18.79 -0.39 9.47
C LEU A 66 19.51 -1.75 9.46
N SER A 67 19.66 -2.36 10.65
CA SER A 67 20.23 -3.70 10.84
C SER A 67 19.50 -4.48 11.92
N PHE A 68 19.53 -5.82 11.84
CA PHE A 68 19.10 -6.68 12.93
C PHE A 68 20.21 -6.82 13.97
N LYS A 69 19.84 -6.66 15.24
CA LYS A 69 20.76 -6.78 16.38
C LYS A 69 20.74 -8.17 17.00
N TRP A 70 19.62 -8.87 16.83
CA TRP A 70 19.34 -10.17 17.44
C TRP A 70 18.81 -11.19 16.44
N TYR A 71 18.11 -10.75 15.41
CA TYR A 71 17.59 -11.66 14.40
C TYR A 71 18.68 -12.00 13.37
N ASN A 72 19.31 -13.16 13.55
CA ASN A 72 20.16 -13.80 12.56
C ASN A 72 19.43 -14.98 11.95
N ALA A 73 18.88 -14.82 10.75
CA ALA A 73 18.04 -15.82 10.09
C ALA A 73 18.69 -17.21 9.98
N GLU A 74 20.02 -17.27 9.88
CA GLU A 74 20.79 -18.52 9.70
C GLU A 74 21.37 -19.08 11.01
N GLU A 75 21.23 -18.37 12.13
CA GLU A 75 21.68 -18.88 13.43
C GLU A 75 20.83 -20.08 13.85
N GLU A 76 21.51 -21.17 14.23
CA GLU A 76 20.86 -22.38 14.71
C GLU A 76 20.65 -22.33 16.22
N ILE A 77 19.39 -22.46 16.63
CA ILE A 77 18.98 -22.59 18.02
C ILE A 77 18.33 -23.96 18.18
N LEU A 78 18.93 -24.80 19.02
CA LEU A 78 18.43 -26.15 19.31
C LEU A 78 18.21 -26.97 18.01
N GLY A 79 19.15 -26.88 17.06
CA GLY A 79 19.12 -27.63 15.80
C GLY A 79 18.14 -27.11 14.74
N LYS A 80 17.57 -25.91 14.91
CA LYS A 80 16.71 -25.26 13.91
C LYS A 80 17.09 -23.79 13.75
N LYS A 81 17.12 -23.29 12.51
CA LYS A 81 17.44 -21.90 12.21
C LYS A 81 16.40 -20.94 12.80
N MET A 82 16.83 -19.76 13.25
CA MET A 82 15.92 -18.75 13.80
C MET A 82 14.74 -18.44 12.87
N LYS A 83 14.97 -18.34 11.55
CA LYS A 83 13.89 -18.07 10.59
C LYS A 83 12.80 -19.15 10.58
N ASP A 84 13.16 -20.40 10.87
CA ASP A 84 12.25 -21.54 10.90
C ASP A 84 11.51 -21.65 12.24
N TRP A 85 12.09 -21.12 13.31
CA TRP A 85 11.40 -20.92 14.59
C TRP A 85 10.38 -19.78 14.51
N LEU A 86 10.84 -18.61 14.05
CA LEU A 86 10.08 -17.36 14.16
C LEU A 86 9.06 -17.21 13.04
N ARG A 87 9.40 -17.65 11.82
CA ARG A 87 8.53 -17.64 10.64
C ARG A 87 7.81 -16.30 10.45
N PHE A 88 8.56 -15.20 10.56
CA PHE A 88 7.99 -13.85 10.49
C PHE A 88 7.22 -13.63 9.19
N SER A 89 6.06 -12.97 9.33
CA SER A 89 5.13 -12.65 8.25
C SER A 89 4.82 -11.16 8.22
N VAL A 90 4.80 -10.57 7.03
CA VAL A 90 4.32 -9.18 6.84
C VAL A 90 2.81 -9.18 6.67
N ALA A 91 2.13 -8.36 7.48
CA ALA A 91 0.69 -8.13 7.38
C ALA A 91 0.38 -7.07 6.33
N PHE A 92 -0.18 -7.50 5.19
CA PHE A 92 -0.34 -6.65 4.01
C PHE A 92 -1.21 -5.41 4.29
N TRP A 93 -2.32 -5.56 5.03
CA TRP A 93 -3.23 -4.45 5.35
C TRP A 93 -2.55 -3.31 6.11
N HIS A 94 -1.78 -3.61 7.15
CA HIS A 94 -1.12 -2.53 7.91
C HIS A 94 0.04 -1.90 7.15
N THR A 95 0.84 -2.70 6.45
CA THR A 95 2.05 -2.22 5.79
C THR A 95 1.76 -1.43 4.51
N PHE A 96 0.80 -1.89 3.69
CA PHE A 96 0.60 -1.32 2.35
C PHE A 96 -0.76 -0.65 2.14
N ARG A 97 -1.74 -0.87 3.03
CA ARG A 97 -3.05 -0.18 2.99
C ARG A 97 -3.23 0.84 4.11
N GLY A 98 -2.40 0.79 5.16
CA GLY A 98 -2.52 1.68 6.31
C GLY A 98 -2.27 3.15 5.96
N THR A 99 -3.30 3.99 6.09
CA THR A 99 -3.24 5.43 5.77
C THR A 99 -2.82 6.31 6.95
N GLY A 100 -2.77 5.74 8.16
CA GLY A 100 -2.51 6.48 9.39
C GLY A 100 -3.70 7.33 9.87
N ALA A 101 -4.88 7.16 9.25
CA ALA A 101 -6.12 7.73 9.74
C ALA A 101 -6.61 7.03 11.01
N ASP A 102 -7.43 7.72 11.78
CA ASP A 102 -8.12 7.20 12.95
C ASP A 102 -9.55 7.79 13.04
N PRO A 103 -10.40 7.37 14.00
CA PRO A 103 -11.76 7.89 14.12
C PRO A 103 -11.88 9.41 14.36
N PHE A 104 -10.78 10.09 14.68
CA PHE A 104 -10.71 11.51 15.04
C PHE A 104 -9.89 12.35 14.05
N GLY A 105 -9.23 11.72 13.07
CA GLY A 105 -8.26 12.38 12.19
C GLY A 105 -8.14 11.78 10.80
N ALA A 106 -7.80 12.64 9.83
CA ALA A 106 -7.63 12.28 8.43
C ALA A 106 -6.35 11.45 8.17
N PRO A 107 -6.26 10.76 7.02
CA PRO A 107 -5.02 10.12 6.54
C PRO A 107 -3.78 11.03 6.62
N THR A 108 -2.66 10.46 7.05
CA THR A 108 -1.37 11.16 7.17
C THR A 108 -0.28 10.57 6.28
N LYS A 109 -0.48 9.36 5.76
CA LYS A 109 0.47 8.63 4.92
C LYS A 109 0.05 8.69 3.45
N TYR A 110 0.96 9.13 2.60
CA TYR A 110 0.79 9.19 1.15
C TYR A 110 1.83 8.29 0.50
N TRP A 111 1.42 7.08 0.13
CA TRP A 111 2.32 6.06 -0.38
C TRP A 111 2.54 6.18 -1.88
N LEU A 112 3.74 5.88 -2.36
CA LEU A 112 4.09 5.91 -3.79
C LEU A 112 3.32 4.88 -4.64
N TRP A 113 2.72 3.87 -4.02
CA TRP A 113 1.93 2.85 -4.71
C TRP A 113 0.42 3.10 -4.69
N GLU A 114 -0.02 4.16 -4.03
CA GLU A 114 -1.43 4.60 -4.02
C GLU A 114 -1.60 5.76 -4.99
N ASP A 115 -2.69 5.82 -5.74
CA ASP A 115 -3.07 6.99 -6.57
C ASP A 115 -4.49 7.48 -6.24
N GLY A 116 -5.10 6.90 -5.20
CA GLY A 116 -6.45 7.24 -4.73
C GLY A 116 -7.59 6.59 -5.52
N THR A 117 -7.32 5.85 -6.59
CA THR A 117 -8.37 5.30 -7.46
C THR A 117 -8.94 3.96 -6.98
N ASN A 118 -8.20 3.23 -6.14
CA ASN A 118 -8.50 1.82 -5.85
C ASN A 118 -8.66 0.96 -7.10
N SER A 119 -7.90 1.27 -8.15
CA SER A 119 -7.87 0.51 -9.41
C SER A 119 -7.07 -0.79 -9.30
N LEU A 120 -7.28 -1.67 -10.28
CA LEU A 120 -6.49 -2.89 -10.44
C LEU A 120 -5.00 -2.59 -10.69
N ASN A 121 -4.69 -1.53 -11.43
CA ASN A 121 -3.31 -1.09 -11.67
C ASN A 121 -2.63 -0.65 -10.35
N MET A 122 -3.35 0.09 -9.50
CA MET A 122 -2.87 0.47 -8.17
C MET A 122 -2.63 -0.76 -7.28
N ALA A 123 -3.52 -1.75 -7.33
CA ALA A 123 -3.35 -3.03 -6.64
C ALA A 123 -2.10 -3.80 -7.11
N LYS A 124 -1.87 -3.91 -8.42
CA LYS A 124 -0.66 -4.51 -8.99
C LYS A 124 0.61 -3.76 -8.59
N ARG A 125 0.58 -2.42 -8.55
CA ARG A 125 1.69 -1.58 -8.07
C ARG A 125 2.01 -1.85 -6.60
N ARG A 126 0.99 -1.90 -5.73
CA ARG A 126 1.12 -2.24 -4.31
C ARG A 126 1.71 -3.65 -4.11
N MET A 127 1.28 -4.61 -4.92
CA MET A 127 1.81 -5.98 -4.85
C MET A 127 3.32 -6.03 -5.12
N ARG A 128 3.81 -5.25 -6.09
CA ARG A 128 5.25 -5.13 -6.37
C ARG A 128 6.01 -4.49 -5.20
N ALA A 129 5.46 -3.43 -4.60
CA ALA A 129 6.04 -2.82 -3.39
C ALA A 129 6.15 -3.81 -2.22
N ASN A 130 5.13 -4.67 -2.05
CA ASN A 130 5.14 -5.73 -1.04
C ASN A 130 6.33 -6.69 -1.20
N PHE A 131 6.56 -7.22 -2.40
CA PHE A 131 7.65 -8.16 -2.61
C PHE A 131 9.04 -7.53 -2.57
N GLU A 132 9.19 -6.23 -2.93
CA GLU A 132 10.42 -5.50 -2.67
C GLU A 132 10.68 -5.38 -1.16
N PHE A 133 9.68 -4.92 -0.40
CA PHE A 133 9.78 -4.74 1.04
C PHE A 133 10.14 -6.03 1.77
N ILE A 134 9.40 -7.12 1.51
CA ILE A 134 9.65 -8.44 2.12
C ILE A 134 11.08 -8.92 1.80
N SER A 135 11.54 -8.71 0.56
CA SER A 135 12.89 -9.11 0.13
C SER A 135 13.99 -8.31 0.83
N LYS A 136 13.80 -6.99 0.98
CA LYS A 136 14.72 -6.11 1.71
C LYS A 136 14.72 -6.41 3.21
N LEU A 137 13.55 -6.67 3.81
CA LEU A 137 13.44 -7.03 5.21
C LEU A 137 14.04 -8.41 5.53
N GLY A 138 14.09 -9.32 4.55
CA GLY A 138 14.69 -10.65 4.74
C GLY A 138 13.78 -11.65 5.46
N VAL A 139 12.46 -11.46 5.37
CA VAL A 139 11.45 -12.40 5.91
C VAL A 139 10.86 -13.23 4.79
N ASP A 140 10.29 -14.40 5.12
CA ASP A 140 9.87 -15.38 4.12
C ASP A 140 8.37 -15.40 3.87
N PHE A 141 7.59 -14.85 4.80
CA PHE A 141 6.15 -14.96 4.79
C PHE A 141 5.44 -13.61 4.67
N TRP A 142 4.21 -13.69 4.17
CA TRP A 142 3.26 -12.59 4.17
C TRP A 142 1.84 -13.14 4.33
N CYS A 143 0.93 -12.27 4.77
CA CYS A 143 -0.49 -12.58 4.93
C CYS A 143 -1.35 -11.41 4.45
N PHE A 144 -2.56 -11.72 4.02
CA PHE A 144 -3.46 -10.75 3.38
C PHE A 144 -4.93 -11.10 3.60
N HIS A 145 -5.80 -10.09 3.51
CA HIS A 145 -7.19 -10.30 3.11
C HIS A 145 -7.33 -10.14 1.60
N ASP A 146 -8.27 -10.85 1.00
CA ASP A 146 -8.65 -10.71 -0.41
C ASP A 146 -8.84 -9.25 -0.86
N ARG A 147 -9.53 -8.43 -0.05
CA ARG A 147 -9.77 -6.99 -0.34
C ARG A 147 -8.62 -6.05 -0.03
N ASP A 148 -7.55 -6.54 0.58
CA ASP A 148 -6.33 -5.74 0.70
C ASP A 148 -5.52 -5.75 -0.60
N ILE A 149 -5.53 -6.91 -1.28
CA ILE A 149 -4.70 -7.15 -2.45
C ILE A 149 -5.41 -6.76 -3.75
N ALA A 150 -6.73 -6.92 -3.84
CA ALA A 150 -7.51 -6.61 -5.04
C ALA A 150 -8.73 -5.72 -4.73
N PRO A 151 -9.12 -4.83 -5.66
CA PRO A 151 -10.30 -3.99 -5.47
C PRO A 151 -11.60 -4.74 -5.74
N ASP A 152 -12.67 -4.31 -5.07
CA ASP A 152 -14.03 -4.73 -5.44
C ASP A 152 -14.40 -4.23 -6.84
N GLY A 153 -15.18 -5.05 -7.56
CA GLY A 153 -15.91 -4.66 -8.76
C GLY A 153 -17.35 -4.24 -8.45
N LYS A 154 -18.12 -3.92 -9.49
CA LYS A 154 -19.55 -3.62 -9.36
C LYS A 154 -20.39 -4.88 -9.12
N THR A 155 -19.84 -6.04 -9.49
CA THR A 155 -20.46 -7.36 -9.32
C THR A 155 -19.45 -8.31 -8.67
N LEU A 156 -19.94 -9.44 -8.15
CA LEU A 156 -19.06 -10.50 -7.64
C LEU A 156 -18.15 -11.06 -8.73
N GLU A 157 -18.67 -11.20 -9.95
CA GLU A 157 -17.92 -11.63 -11.13
C GLU A 157 -16.71 -10.70 -11.39
N GLU A 158 -16.94 -9.39 -11.37
CA GLU A 158 -15.88 -8.39 -11.56
C GLU A 158 -14.88 -8.38 -10.37
N SER A 159 -15.36 -8.48 -9.13
CA SER A 159 -14.47 -8.59 -7.96
C SER A 159 -13.56 -9.82 -8.04
N ASN A 160 -14.08 -10.95 -8.50
CA ASN A 160 -13.31 -12.18 -8.65
C ASN A 160 -12.30 -12.08 -9.80
N ALA A 161 -12.70 -11.51 -10.94
CA ALA A 161 -11.78 -11.28 -12.06
C ALA A 161 -10.61 -10.36 -11.66
N ASN A 162 -10.88 -9.30 -10.90
CA ASN A 162 -9.82 -8.44 -10.35
C ASN A 162 -8.88 -9.21 -9.41
N LEU A 163 -9.43 -10.06 -8.54
CA LEU A 163 -8.64 -10.87 -7.62
C LEU A 163 -7.75 -11.87 -8.35
N ASP A 164 -8.27 -12.54 -9.38
CA ASP A 164 -7.53 -13.50 -10.20
C ASP A 164 -6.29 -12.87 -10.85
N GLU A 165 -6.44 -11.65 -11.40
CA GLU A 165 -5.31 -10.91 -11.98
C GLU A 165 -4.22 -10.58 -10.95
N VAL A 166 -4.61 -10.15 -9.75
CA VAL A 166 -3.63 -9.83 -8.69
C VAL A 166 -2.98 -11.09 -8.14
N VAL A 167 -3.73 -12.19 -7.99
CA VAL A 167 -3.20 -13.47 -7.51
C VAL A 167 -2.20 -14.06 -8.52
N ALA A 168 -2.47 -13.95 -9.82
CA ALA A 168 -1.53 -14.36 -10.86
C ALA A 168 -0.20 -13.60 -10.75
N LEU A 169 -0.25 -12.27 -10.61
CA LEU A 169 0.95 -11.46 -10.37
C LEU A 169 1.65 -11.82 -9.06
N ALA A 170 0.89 -12.03 -7.98
CA ALA A 170 1.46 -12.43 -6.70
C ALA A 170 2.20 -13.77 -6.80
N GLN A 171 1.68 -14.73 -7.56
CA GLN A 171 2.34 -16.01 -7.80
C GLN A 171 3.69 -15.85 -8.53
N GLU A 172 3.74 -15.00 -9.56
CA GLU A 172 4.99 -14.67 -10.27
C GLU A 172 6.03 -14.07 -9.30
N LEU A 173 5.61 -13.06 -8.54
CA LEU A 173 6.49 -12.34 -7.62
C LEU A 173 6.96 -13.22 -6.45
N GLN A 174 6.10 -14.10 -5.93
CA GLN A 174 6.48 -15.10 -4.92
C GLN A 174 7.58 -16.03 -5.42
N THR A 175 7.44 -16.51 -6.66
CA THR A 175 8.43 -17.40 -7.28
C THR A 175 9.77 -16.68 -7.43
N LYS A 176 9.75 -15.46 -7.98
CA LYS A 176 10.95 -14.63 -8.17
C LYS A 176 11.66 -14.29 -6.86
N ALA A 177 10.90 -13.89 -5.84
CA ALA A 177 11.42 -13.47 -4.55
C ALA A 177 11.66 -14.64 -3.57
N LYS A 178 11.26 -15.87 -3.92
CA LYS A 178 11.29 -17.07 -3.06
C LYS A 178 10.53 -16.86 -1.75
N LYS A 179 9.34 -16.27 -1.82
CA LYS A 179 8.47 -15.94 -0.68
C LYS A 179 7.21 -16.80 -0.69
N ARG A 180 6.56 -16.92 0.47
CA ARG A 180 5.40 -17.81 0.67
C ARG A 180 4.27 -17.10 1.39
N VAL A 181 3.03 -17.41 1.02
CA VAL A 181 1.87 -17.06 1.83
C VAL A 181 1.93 -17.85 3.14
N LEU A 182 1.80 -17.18 4.30
CA LEU A 182 1.53 -17.87 5.56
C LEU A 182 0.06 -18.25 5.65
N TRP A 183 -0.81 -17.30 5.36
CA TRP A 183 -2.25 -17.48 5.24
C TRP A 183 -2.87 -16.34 4.42
N GLY A 184 -4.01 -16.63 3.79
CA GLY A 184 -4.93 -15.64 3.24
C GLY A 184 -6.28 -15.75 3.96
N THR A 185 -7.05 -14.67 3.99
CA THR A 185 -8.40 -14.67 4.59
C THR A 185 -9.35 -13.75 3.81
N ALA A 186 -10.65 -13.83 4.11
CA ALA A 186 -11.66 -12.97 3.49
C ALA A 186 -11.99 -11.77 4.39
N GLN A 187 -12.07 -10.57 3.81
CA GLN A 187 -12.42 -9.33 4.54
C GLN A 187 -13.95 -9.18 4.69
N LEU A 188 -14.55 -10.02 5.54
CA LEU A 188 -16.01 -10.05 5.75
C LEU A 188 -16.48 -9.09 6.86
N PHE A 189 -15.92 -7.88 6.92
CA PHE A 189 -16.22 -6.91 7.98
C PHE A 189 -16.17 -5.43 7.56
N MET A 190 -15.48 -5.09 6.46
CA MET A 190 -15.29 -3.68 6.08
C MET A 190 -16.46 -3.12 5.25
N HIS A 191 -16.93 -3.89 4.26
CA HIS A 191 -17.99 -3.43 3.36
C HIS A 191 -19.32 -3.25 4.13
N PRO A 192 -20.12 -2.19 3.87
CA PRO A 192 -21.37 -1.91 4.60
C PRO A 192 -22.35 -3.08 4.71
N ARG A 193 -22.39 -3.96 3.69
CA ARG A 193 -23.15 -5.22 3.70
C ARG A 193 -22.94 -6.09 4.95
N TYR A 194 -21.79 -5.99 5.61
CA TYR A 194 -21.46 -6.78 6.80
C TYR A 194 -21.87 -6.10 8.12
N MET A 195 -22.68 -5.03 8.09
CA MET A 195 -23.08 -4.28 9.29
C MET A 195 -23.83 -5.13 10.34
N HIS A 196 -24.46 -6.23 9.93
CA HIS A 196 -25.15 -7.19 10.81
C HIS A 196 -24.38 -8.50 11.02
N GLY A 197 -23.12 -8.55 10.58
CA GLY A 197 -22.29 -9.74 10.58
C GLY A 197 -22.13 -10.37 9.19
N ALA A 198 -21.24 -11.35 9.11
CA ALA A 198 -21.00 -12.14 7.89
C ALA A 198 -21.81 -13.45 7.96
N ALA A 199 -21.21 -14.53 8.45
CA ALA A 199 -21.91 -15.80 8.68
C ALA A 199 -23.00 -15.72 9.76
N THR A 200 -22.94 -14.70 10.61
CA THR A 200 -23.88 -14.46 11.71
C THR A 200 -24.89 -13.34 11.40
N SER A 201 -25.00 -12.95 10.13
CA SER A 201 -26.06 -12.03 9.69
C SER A 201 -27.44 -12.62 10.03
N SER A 202 -28.37 -11.76 10.45
CA SER A 202 -29.79 -12.13 10.57
C SER A 202 -30.52 -12.19 9.23
N GLU A 203 -29.92 -11.59 8.20
CA GLU A 203 -30.39 -11.53 6.81
C GLU A 203 -29.69 -12.57 5.93
#